data_AF-R9AP85-F1
#
_entry.id   AF-R9AP85-F1
#
_cell.length_a   1.000
_cell.length_b   1.000
_cell.length_c   1.000
_cell.angle_alpha   90.00
_cell.angle_beta   90.00
_cell.angle_gamma   90.00
#
_symmetry.space_group_name_H-M   'P 1'
#
loop_
_entity.id
_entity.type
_entity.pdbx_description
1 polymer ?
#
loop_
_entity_poly.entity_id
_entity_poly.type
_entity_poly.pdbx_seq_one_letter_code
_entity_poly.pdbx_strand_id
1 'polypeptide(L)'
;MSTPPKLWLRCETKEFEKRAALTPATTKQLLDKGFDVTIERDPQRIFDDEEYEKVGAKLAPHNSWPTAPKDTLIIGLKELPVEDKPLEHTHIQFAHCYKQQAGWADVLKRFADGGGSLYDLEFLTDNSGRRVAAFGFHAGFAGAAVGLLSHIAQQEDKELGHLEPYPNEDELIDDLKKKIAASSSNKPIKALVIGALGRCGRGAVSLFQKAGLADENIIKWDINETAKGGPFQEILDVDIFVNCIYLSSKIPNFIDRQFIESAGKDRRLSVVVDVSCDTTNPNNPIPIYNVNTTFDKPTVPVELNADVPPMQVVSIDHLPTLLPRESSDAFSHDLLPSLFELTNRNTARVWTEAKDLFEKFKGQALATIGQA
;
A
#
# COMPACT_ATOMS: atom_id res chain seq x y z
N MET A 1 -3.24 -27.11 26.01
CA MET A 1 -2.99 -25.94 25.14
C MET A 1 -4.29 -25.19 25.04
N SER A 2 -4.28 -23.85 25.12
CA SER A 2 -5.49 -23.05 24.91
C SER A 2 -5.99 -23.23 23.47
N THR A 3 -7.31 -23.34 23.29
CA THR A 3 -7.92 -23.42 21.97
C THR A 3 -7.66 -22.10 21.22
N PRO A 4 -7.19 -22.13 19.95
CA PRO A 4 -7.06 -20.92 19.15
C PRO A 4 -8.39 -20.17 19.01
N PRO A 5 -8.39 -18.84 18.91
CA PRO A 5 -9.62 -18.08 18.69
C PRO A 5 -10.20 -18.35 17.30
N LYS A 6 -11.50 -18.11 17.16
CA LYS A 6 -12.17 -18.11 15.85
C LYS A 6 -11.77 -16.86 15.08
N LEU A 7 -11.49 -17.02 13.79
CA LEU A 7 -11.21 -15.94 12.86
C LEU A 7 -12.30 -15.86 11.81
N TRP A 8 -12.70 -14.64 11.45
CA TRP A 8 -13.67 -14.37 10.41
C TRP A 8 -13.12 -13.32 9.43
N LEU A 9 -12.73 -13.74 8.23
CA LEU A 9 -12.33 -12.82 7.17
C LEU A 9 -13.59 -12.15 6.61
N ARG A 10 -13.80 -10.88 6.96
CA ARG A 10 -14.89 -10.09 6.37
C ARG A 10 -14.60 -9.77 4.91
N CYS A 11 -15.64 -9.59 4.09
CA CYS A 11 -15.49 -9.00 2.76
C CYS A 11 -15.03 -7.54 2.88
N GLU A 12 -14.32 -7.06 1.86
CA GLU A 12 -14.05 -5.63 1.75
C GLU A 12 -15.28 -4.92 1.20
N THR A 13 -15.50 -3.67 1.61
CA THR A 13 -16.60 -2.81 1.12
C THR A 13 -16.08 -1.58 0.38
N LYS A 14 -14.77 -1.30 0.50
CA LYS A 14 -14.13 -0.23 -0.26
C LYS A 14 -14.09 -0.65 -1.72
N GLU A 15 -14.56 0.23 -2.59
CA GLU A 15 -14.57 0.00 -4.03
C GLU A 15 -13.13 -0.27 -4.52
N PHE A 16 -13.00 -1.25 -5.42
CA PHE A 16 -11.74 -1.70 -6.02
C PHE A 16 -10.70 -2.27 -5.03
N GLU A 17 -11.05 -2.52 -3.76
CA GLU A 17 -10.18 -3.24 -2.83
C GLU A 17 -10.26 -4.75 -3.08
N LYS A 18 -9.46 -5.23 -4.03
CA LYS A 18 -9.43 -6.65 -4.40
C LYS A 18 -8.52 -7.50 -3.50
N ARG A 19 -7.74 -6.90 -2.60
CA ARG A 19 -6.81 -7.63 -1.70
C ARG A 19 -7.56 -8.28 -0.54
N ALA A 20 -6.90 -9.22 0.14
CA ALA A 20 -7.41 -9.88 1.33
C ALA A 20 -6.36 -9.95 2.45
N ALA A 21 -6.80 -9.86 3.71
CA ALA A 21 -5.92 -10.00 4.88
C ALA A 21 -5.47 -11.46 5.09
N LEU A 22 -6.31 -12.41 4.70
CA LEU A 22 -5.99 -13.85 4.65
C LEU A 22 -6.11 -14.33 3.21
N THR A 23 -5.14 -15.09 2.74
CA THR A 23 -5.19 -15.76 1.43
C THR A 23 -5.54 -17.23 1.62
N PRO A 24 -5.90 -17.98 0.56
CA PRO A 24 -6.12 -19.42 0.68
C PRO A 24 -4.92 -20.14 1.30
N ALA A 25 -3.69 -19.74 0.94
CA ALA A 25 -2.46 -20.34 1.45
C ALA A 25 -2.24 -20.10 2.96
N THR A 26 -2.48 -18.89 3.46
CA THR A 26 -2.34 -18.59 4.90
C THR A 26 -3.52 -19.10 5.71
N THR A 27 -4.72 -19.12 5.11
CA THR A 27 -5.91 -19.75 5.69
C THR A 27 -5.67 -21.23 5.94
N LYS A 28 -5.11 -21.96 4.96
CA LYS A 28 -4.73 -23.36 5.15
C LYS A 28 -3.79 -23.54 6.35
N GLN A 29 -2.77 -22.71 6.45
CA GLN A 29 -1.78 -22.79 7.54
C GLN A 29 -2.41 -22.51 8.91
N LEU A 30 -3.40 -21.62 8.99
CA LEU A 30 -4.18 -21.38 10.21
C LEU A 30 -5.04 -22.60 10.57
N LEU A 31 -5.75 -23.19 9.60
CA LEU A 31 -6.55 -24.40 9.79
C LEU A 31 -5.67 -25.58 10.26
N ASP A 32 -4.50 -25.77 9.64
CA ASP A 32 -3.52 -26.79 10.04
C ASP A 32 -3.00 -26.59 11.48
N LYS A 33 -3.06 -25.35 12.01
CA LYS A 33 -2.74 -25.00 13.41
C LYS A 33 -3.93 -25.07 14.36
N GLY A 34 -5.10 -25.51 13.89
CA GLY A 34 -6.30 -25.71 14.68
C GLY A 34 -7.15 -24.45 14.90
N PHE A 35 -6.93 -23.39 14.11
CA PHE A 35 -7.85 -22.25 14.10
C PHE A 35 -9.18 -22.63 13.43
N ASP A 36 -10.28 -22.05 13.91
CA ASP A 36 -11.57 -22.08 13.22
C ASP A 36 -11.68 -20.82 12.36
N VAL A 37 -11.55 -20.97 11.04
CA VAL A 37 -11.54 -19.85 10.09
C VAL A 37 -12.81 -19.86 9.24
N THR A 38 -13.54 -18.76 9.30
CA THR A 38 -14.68 -18.46 8.42
C THR A 38 -14.29 -17.36 7.44
N ILE A 39 -14.69 -17.52 6.19
CA ILE A 39 -14.40 -16.60 5.09
C ILE A 39 -15.72 -16.11 4.52
N GLU A 40 -15.93 -14.81 4.44
CA GLU A 40 -17.06 -14.28 3.70
C GLU A 40 -16.85 -14.42 2.20
N ARG A 41 -17.93 -14.81 1.53
CA ARG A 41 -18.03 -14.74 0.08
C ARG A 41 -17.84 -13.30 -0.39
N ASP A 42 -17.02 -13.08 -1.40
CA ASP A 42 -16.64 -11.73 -1.81
C ASP A 42 -16.37 -11.64 -3.33
N PRO A 43 -17.33 -11.13 -4.12
CA PRO A 43 -17.21 -11.12 -5.58
C PRO A 43 -16.15 -10.13 -6.11
N GLN A 44 -15.63 -9.22 -5.28
CA GLN A 44 -14.56 -8.31 -5.71
C GLN A 44 -13.16 -8.80 -5.38
N ARG A 45 -13.04 -9.76 -4.45
CA ARG A 45 -11.75 -10.28 -4.00
C ARG A 45 -11.03 -10.98 -5.16
N ILE A 46 -9.71 -10.82 -5.24
CA ILE A 46 -8.90 -11.48 -6.28
C ILE A 46 -8.85 -13.00 -6.16
N PHE A 47 -9.16 -13.53 -4.97
CA PHE A 47 -9.21 -14.96 -4.67
C PHE A 47 -10.65 -15.45 -4.77
N ASP A 48 -10.87 -16.49 -5.57
CA ASP A 48 -12.19 -17.09 -5.72
C ASP A 48 -12.61 -17.79 -4.41
N ASP A 49 -13.91 -17.81 -4.14
CA ASP A 49 -14.48 -18.49 -2.97
C ASP A 49 -14.06 -19.97 -2.91
N GLU A 50 -14.01 -20.63 -4.07
CA GLU A 50 -13.63 -22.04 -4.24
C GLU A 50 -12.17 -22.30 -3.83
N GLU A 51 -11.28 -21.30 -3.90
CA GLU A 51 -9.89 -21.44 -3.42
C GLU A 51 -9.86 -21.61 -1.90
N TYR A 52 -10.72 -20.90 -1.17
CA TYR A 52 -10.85 -21.04 0.28
C TYR A 52 -11.55 -22.36 0.67
N GLU A 53 -12.58 -22.77 -0.07
CA GLU A 53 -13.24 -24.07 0.16
C GLU A 53 -12.28 -25.24 -0.02
N LYS A 54 -11.43 -25.20 -1.05
CA LYS A 54 -10.42 -26.25 -1.32
C LYS A 54 -9.43 -26.45 -0.19
N VAL A 55 -9.14 -25.40 0.60
CA VAL A 55 -8.26 -25.50 1.78
C VAL A 55 -9.00 -25.84 3.06
N GLY A 56 -10.33 -26.04 3.00
CA GLY A 56 -11.17 -26.46 4.12
C GLY A 56 -11.76 -25.32 4.95
N ALA A 57 -11.74 -24.08 4.44
CA ALA A 57 -12.35 -22.95 5.13
C ALA A 57 -13.89 -23.00 5.07
N LYS A 58 -14.55 -22.52 6.12
CA LYS A 58 -16.01 -22.36 6.12
C LYS A 58 -16.35 -21.07 5.37
N LEU A 59 -17.34 -21.12 4.48
CA LEU A 59 -17.87 -19.91 3.85
C LEU A 59 -19.07 -19.35 4.60
N ALA A 60 -19.15 -18.03 4.68
CA ALA A 60 -20.30 -17.29 5.17
C ALA A 60 -20.85 -16.34 4.09
N PRO A 61 -22.14 -15.95 4.15
CA PRO A 61 -22.70 -14.97 3.23
C PRO A 61 -21.89 -13.66 3.22
N HIS A 62 -21.91 -12.97 2.08
CA HIS A 62 -21.27 -11.67 1.92
C HIS A 62 -21.75 -10.67 2.98
N ASN A 63 -20.82 -9.97 3.63
CA ASN A 63 -21.08 -8.92 4.62
C ASN A 63 -21.96 -9.38 5.81
N SER A 64 -21.70 -10.57 6.34
CA SER A 64 -22.49 -11.19 7.42
C SER A 64 -21.81 -11.20 8.80
N TRP A 65 -20.57 -10.71 8.88
CA TRP A 65 -19.74 -10.66 10.09
C TRP A 65 -20.42 -9.97 11.28
N PRO A 66 -21.34 -8.97 11.14
CA PRO A 66 -22.02 -8.41 12.30
C PRO A 66 -22.86 -9.45 13.06
N THR A 67 -23.22 -10.57 12.40
CA THR A 67 -23.95 -11.69 13.00
C THR A 67 -23.05 -12.82 13.51
N ALA A 68 -21.72 -12.71 13.33
CA ALA A 68 -20.77 -13.70 13.81
C ALA A 68 -20.84 -13.80 15.35
N PRO A 69 -20.54 -14.99 15.93
CA PRO A 69 -20.47 -15.15 17.38
C PRO A 69 -19.54 -14.09 18.01
N LYS A 70 -19.97 -13.48 19.13
CA LYS A 70 -19.25 -12.35 19.76
C LYS A 70 -17.80 -12.66 20.17
N ASP A 71 -17.46 -13.92 20.36
CA ASP A 71 -16.11 -14.40 20.67
C ASP A 71 -15.20 -14.54 19.43
N THR A 72 -15.71 -14.22 18.24
CA THR A 72 -14.99 -14.30 16.97
C THR A 72 -14.22 -13.01 16.69
N LEU A 73 -12.96 -13.14 16.28
CA LEU A 73 -12.16 -12.01 15.83
C LEU A 73 -12.46 -11.75 14.35
N ILE A 74 -12.83 -10.51 14.02
CA ILE A 74 -13.13 -10.09 12.66
C ILE A 74 -11.85 -9.53 12.05
N ILE A 75 -11.36 -10.13 10.96
CA ILE A 75 -10.16 -9.68 10.25
C ILE A 75 -10.55 -9.15 8.87
N GLY A 76 -9.98 -8.02 8.49
CA GLY A 76 -10.08 -7.41 7.17
C GLY A 76 -8.92 -6.46 6.93
N LEU A 77 -8.80 -5.91 5.73
CA LEU A 77 -7.78 -4.92 5.40
C LEU A 77 -8.25 -3.51 5.70
N LYS A 78 -9.30 -3.03 5.04
CA LYS A 78 -9.59 -1.58 5.01
C LYS A 78 -10.50 -1.11 6.16
N GLU A 79 -10.73 0.19 6.19
CA GLU A 79 -11.69 0.85 7.06
C GLU A 79 -13.12 0.30 6.85
N LEU A 80 -13.93 0.29 7.90
CA LEU A 80 -15.36 -0.01 7.77
C LEU A 80 -16.09 1.23 7.23
N PRO A 81 -17.27 1.07 6.60
CA PRO A 81 -18.13 2.19 6.25
C PRO A 81 -18.41 3.08 7.47
N VAL A 82 -18.47 4.39 7.22
CA VAL A 82 -18.82 5.39 8.24
C VAL A 82 -20.29 5.19 8.60
N GLU A 83 -20.53 4.76 9.84
CA GLU A 83 -21.86 4.45 10.39
C GLU A 83 -21.82 4.64 11.91
N ASP A 84 -22.97 4.87 12.53
CA ASP A 84 -23.09 5.04 14.00
C ASP A 84 -23.32 3.72 14.75
N LYS A 85 -23.27 2.58 14.06
CA LYS A 85 -23.55 1.28 14.70
C LYS A 85 -22.42 0.87 15.65
N PRO A 86 -22.74 0.44 16.88
CA PRO A 86 -21.77 -0.11 17.82
C PRO A 86 -21.01 -1.30 17.22
N LEU A 87 -19.73 -1.42 17.56
CA LEU A 87 -18.86 -2.52 17.17
C LEU A 87 -18.61 -3.41 18.39
N GLU A 88 -19.22 -4.59 18.40
CA GLU A 88 -19.18 -5.53 19.53
C GLU A 88 -17.99 -6.49 19.48
N HIS A 89 -17.48 -6.78 18.28
CA HIS A 89 -16.38 -7.73 18.09
C HIS A 89 -15.01 -7.08 18.32
N THR A 90 -13.98 -7.92 18.45
CA THR A 90 -12.60 -7.47 18.27
C THR A 90 -12.23 -7.52 16.79
N HIS A 91 -11.77 -6.40 16.25
CA HIS A 91 -11.38 -6.23 14.85
C HIS A 91 -9.86 -6.21 14.67
N ILE A 92 -9.38 -6.81 13.58
CA ILE A 92 -8.00 -6.72 13.08
C ILE A 92 -8.08 -6.09 11.68
N GLN A 93 -7.71 -4.81 11.55
CA GLN A 93 -7.81 -4.07 10.27
C GLN A 93 -6.92 -2.83 10.26
N PHE A 94 -6.75 -2.20 9.09
CA PHE A 94 -6.29 -0.81 9.01
C PHE A 94 -7.49 0.12 9.24
N ALA A 95 -7.61 0.71 10.43
CA ALA A 95 -8.76 1.55 10.78
C ALA A 95 -8.54 3.04 10.45
N HIS A 96 -7.27 3.46 10.27
CA HIS A 96 -6.91 4.84 9.98
C HIS A 96 -7.50 5.85 10.98
N CYS A 97 -7.41 5.54 12.28
CA CYS A 97 -7.97 6.38 13.34
C CYS A 97 -6.98 6.79 14.45
N TYR A 98 -5.69 6.46 14.32
CA TYR A 98 -4.66 6.81 15.32
C TYR A 98 -3.77 8.00 14.92
N LYS A 99 -3.98 8.59 13.73
CA LYS A 99 -3.28 9.81 13.27
C LYS A 99 -4.22 11.02 13.24
N GLN A 100 -5.35 10.94 13.98
CA GLN A 100 -6.38 11.98 14.05
C GLN A 100 -6.94 12.39 12.68
N GLN A 101 -7.10 11.43 11.77
CA GLN A 101 -7.76 11.61 10.49
C GLN A 101 -9.20 12.12 10.68
N ALA A 102 -9.80 12.74 9.65
CA ALA A 102 -11.19 13.17 9.73
C ALA A 102 -12.11 11.99 10.14
N GLY A 103 -12.97 12.21 11.16
CA GLY A 103 -13.88 11.18 11.69
C GLY A 103 -13.24 10.12 12.61
N TRP A 104 -11.95 10.25 12.95
CA TRP A 104 -11.24 9.26 13.78
C TRP A 104 -11.92 8.97 15.13
N ALA A 105 -12.47 10.00 15.77
CA ALA A 105 -13.08 9.88 17.09
C ALA A 105 -14.38 9.08 17.02
N ASP A 106 -15.19 9.29 15.97
CA ASP A 106 -16.45 8.57 15.76
C ASP A 106 -16.20 7.07 15.52
N VAL A 107 -15.15 6.72 14.76
CA VAL A 107 -14.74 5.32 14.56
C VAL A 107 -14.46 4.64 15.91
N LEU A 108 -13.70 5.29 16.79
CA LEU A 108 -13.34 4.73 18.10
C LEU A 108 -14.51 4.74 19.08
N LYS A 109 -15.42 5.71 18.97
CA LYS A 109 -16.67 5.73 19.74
C LYS A 109 -17.52 4.49 19.47
N ARG A 110 -17.62 4.02 18.23
CA ARG A 110 -18.37 2.78 17.91
C ARG A 110 -17.88 1.57 18.68
N PHE A 111 -16.57 1.41 18.83
CA PHE A 111 -15.99 0.35 19.66
C PHE A 111 -16.27 0.56 21.14
N ALA A 112 -16.22 1.80 21.62
CA ALA A 112 -16.57 2.13 23.00
C ALA A 112 -18.03 1.79 23.33
N ASP A 113 -18.96 2.13 22.43
CA ASP A 113 -20.39 1.87 22.58
C ASP A 113 -20.71 0.36 22.52
N GLY A 114 -19.99 -0.40 21.69
CA GLY A 114 -20.24 -1.83 21.49
C GLY A 114 -19.46 -2.75 22.45
N GLY A 115 -18.47 -2.23 23.17
CA GLY A 115 -17.57 -3.03 24.01
C GLY A 115 -16.54 -3.85 23.21
N GLY A 116 -16.44 -3.62 21.90
CA GLY A 116 -15.45 -4.26 21.03
C GLY A 116 -14.03 -3.72 21.25
N SER A 117 -13.11 -4.20 20.41
CA SER A 117 -11.71 -3.77 20.45
C SER A 117 -11.09 -3.72 19.06
N LEU A 118 -9.99 -2.99 18.91
CA LEU A 118 -9.25 -2.87 17.66
C LEU A 118 -7.80 -3.28 17.84
N TYR A 119 -7.32 -4.16 16.97
CA TYR A 119 -5.92 -4.41 16.71
C TYR A 119 -5.57 -3.81 15.34
N ASP A 120 -5.06 -2.59 15.32
CA ASP A 120 -4.79 -1.91 14.06
C ASP A 120 -3.53 -2.48 13.39
N LEU A 121 -3.69 -3.02 12.17
CA LEU A 121 -2.65 -3.64 11.35
C LEU A 121 -1.47 -2.70 11.05
N GLU A 122 -1.70 -1.38 11.04
CA GLU A 122 -0.65 -0.38 10.80
C GLU A 122 0.38 -0.35 11.94
N PHE A 123 -0.02 -0.69 13.16
CA PHE A 123 0.77 -0.50 14.37
C PHE A 123 1.27 -1.80 15.02
N LEU A 124 1.05 -2.94 14.37
CA LEU A 124 1.65 -4.21 14.79
C LEU A 124 3.15 -4.20 14.47
N THR A 125 3.99 -4.30 15.50
CA THR A 125 5.46 -4.22 15.35
C THR A 125 6.22 -5.39 15.99
N ASP A 126 7.37 -5.72 15.41
CA ASP A 126 8.33 -6.68 15.95
C ASP A 126 9.15 -6.07 17.12
N ASN A 127 10.07 -6.85 17.67
CA ASN A 127 10.85 -6.45 18.86
C ASN A 127 11.78 -5.26 18.59
N SER A 128 12.02 -4.93 17.31
CA SER A 128 12.83 -3.80 16.87
C SER A 128 11.99 -2.57 16.49
N GLY A 129 10.66 -2.63 16.70
CA GLY A 129 9.72 -1.57 16.32
C GLY A 129 9.41 -1.52 14.83
N ARG A 130 9.81 -2.54 14.05
CA ARG A 130 9.47 -2.62 12.63
C ARG A 130 8.09 -3.22 12.46
N ARG A 131 7.29 -2.67 11.56
CA ARG A 131 5.97 -3.23 11.22
C ARG A 131 6.08 -4.69 10.77
N VAL A 132 5.29 -5.56 11.40
CA VAL A 132 5.29 -7.01 11.12
C VAL A 132 4.83 -7.31 9.70
N ALA A 133 3.79 -6.63 9.21
CA ALA A 133 3.26 -6.78 7.86
C ALA A 133 2.97 -5.42 7.23
N ALA A 134 3.38 -5.26 5.96
CA ALA A 134 3.15 -4.05 5.18
C ALA A 134 3.22 -4.35 3.67
N PHE A 135 2.55 -3.55 2.85
CA PHE A 135 2.52 -3.71 1.39
C PHE A 135 3.71 -3.10 0.65
N GLY A 136 4.77 -2.72 1.37
CA GLY A 136 5.84 -1.86 0.84
C GLY A 136 6.48 -2.39 -0.44
N PHE A 137 6.83 -3.68 -0.50
CA PHE A 137 7.45 -4.28 -1.70
C PHE A 137 6.57 -4.12 -2.95
N HIS A 138 5.32 -4.55 -2.87
CA HIS A 138 4.40 -4.46 -4.00
C HIS A 138 3.96 -3.02 -4.32
N ALA A 139 4.00 -2.10 -3.36
CA ALA A 139 3.80 -0.67 -3.64
C ALA A 139 4.90 -0.13 -4.57
N GLY A 140 6.17 -0.45 -4.30
CA GLY A 140 7.29 -0.06 -5.16
C GLY A 140 7.29 -0.80 -6.50
N PHE A 141 6.97 -2.10 -6.48
CA PHE A 141 6.84 -2.92 -7.68
C PHE A 141 5.79 -2.35 -8.63
N ALA A 142 4.55 -2.16 -8.15
CA ALA A 142 3.48 -1.56 -8.92
C ALA A 142 3.78 -0.11 -9.31
N GLY A 143 4.36 0.69 -8.42
CA GLY A 143 4.77 2.06 -8.73
C GLY A 143 5.73 2.15 -9.92
N ALA A 144 6.78 1.33 -9.91
CA ALA A 144 7.69 1.25 -11.06
C ALA A 144 7.00 0.76 -12.34
N ALA A 145 5.96 -0.08 -12.22
CA ALA A 145 5.21 -0.59 -13.37
C ALA A 145 4.41 0.54 -14.03
N VAL A 146 3.69 1.31 -13.22
CA VAL A 146 2.97 2.50 -13.69
C VAL A 146 3.94 3.53 -14.25
N GLY A 147 5.12 3.68 -13.64
CA GLY A 147 6.21 4.52 -14.17
C GLY A 147 6.64 4.13 -15.59
N LEU A 148 6.88 2.83 -15.83
CA LEU A 148 7.20 2.31 -17.17
C LEU A 148 6.06 2.53 -18.16
N LEU A 149 4.83 2.18 -17.77
CA LEU A 149 3.65 2.34 -18.63
C LEU A 149 3.44 3.81 -19.03
N SER A 150 3.59 4.73 -18.08
CA SER A 150 3.48 6.17 -18.32
C SER A 150 4.60 6.68 -19.24
N HIS A 151 5.85 6.24 -19.02
CA HIS A 151 6.95 6.63 -19.87
C HIS A 151 6.75 6.15 -21.31
N ILE A 152 6.34 4.89 -21.49
CA ILE A 152 6.07 4.32 -22.82
C ILE A 152 4.92 5.06 -23.50
N ALA A 153 3.82 5.35 -22.79
CA ALA A 153 2.71 6.12 -23.34
C ALA A 153 3.17 7.51 -23.83
N GLN A 154 4.00 8.21 -23.06
CA GLN A 154 4.56 9.49 -23.46
C GLN A 154 5.45 9.39 -24.71
N GLN A 155 6.22 8.32 -24.89
CA GLN A 155 7.01 8.11 -26.11
C GLN A 155 6.14 7.93 -27.37
N GLU A 156 4.86 7.60 -27.19
CA GLU A 156 3.85 7.50 -28.26
C GLU A 156 2.98 8.75 -28.37
N ASP A 157 3.37 9.88 -27.75
CA ASP A 157 2.60 11.11 -27.66
C ASP A 157 1.20 10.91 -27.05
N LYS A 158 1.07 9.99 -26.08
CA LYS A 158 -0.18 9.66 -25.38
C LYS A 158 -0.05 9.85 -23.87
N GLU A 159 -1.19 10.01 -23.21
CA GLU A 159 -1.29 9.89 -21.76
C GLU A 159 -1.62 8.44 -21.38
N LEU A 160 -1.18 8.01 -20.19
CA LEU A 160 -1.56 6.72 -19.65
C LEU A 160 -3.04 6.77 -19.24
N GLY A 161 -3.85 5.93 -19.88
CA GLY A 161 -5.26 5.78 -19.56
C GLY A 161 -5.52 4.95 -18.31
N HIS A 162 -6.79 4.59 -18.11
CA HIS A 162 -7.25 3.74 -17.01
C HIS A 162 -6.40 2.48 -16.84
N LEU A 163 -6.09 2.15 -15.58
CA LEU A 163 -5.37 0.96 -15.18
C LEU A 163 -6.31 -0.09 -14.59
N GLU A 164 -6.24 -1.30 -15.14
CA GLU A 164 -6.86 -2.47 -14.54
C GLU A 164 -5.83 -3.25 -13.71
N PRO A 165 -6.21 -3.80 -12.53
CA PRO A 165 -5.38 -4.73 -11.80
C PRO A 165 -5.00 -5.95 -12.65
N TYR A 166 -3.74 -6.36 -12.57
CA TYR A 166 -3.27 -7.58 -13.22
C TYR A 166 -3.64 -8.80 -12.38
N PRO A 167 -3.97 -9.93 -13.03
CA PRO A 167 -4.33 -11.16 -12.32
C PRO A 167 -3.13 -11.79 -11.59
N ASN A 168 -1.91 -11.61 -12.10
CA ASN A 168 -0.67 -12.13 -11.53
C ASN A 168 0.57 -11.37 -12.05
N GLU A 169 1.71 -11.60 -11.39
CA GLU A 169 2.98 -10.91 -11.67
C GLU A 169 3.51 -11.22 -13.09
N ASP A 170 3.38 -12.47 -13.53
CA ASP A 170 3.90 -12.92 -14.83
C ASP A 170 3.22 -12.17 -15.98
N GLU A 171 1.90 -12.01 -15.92
CA GLU A 171 1.14 -11.24 -16.93
C GLU A 171 1.51 -9.77 -16.95
N LEU A 172 1.75 -9.15 -15.78
CA LEU A 172 2.26 -7.78 -15.70
C LEU A 172 3.64 -7.65 -16.35
N ILE A 173 4.57 -8.55 -16.02
CA ILE A 173 5.93 -8.51 -16.56
C ILE A 173 5.94 -8.77 -18.08
N ASP A 174 5.12 -9.71 -18.56
CA ASP A 174 5.02 -10.01 -19.98
C ASP A 174 4.42 -8.85 -20.78
N ASP A 175 3.41 -8.16 -20.25
CA ASP A 175 2.85 -6.96 -20.87
C ASP A 175 3.90 -5.83 -20.95
N LEU A 176 4.61 -5.56 -19.85
CA LEU A 176 5.68 -4.57 -19.81
C LEU A 176 6.78 -4.88 -20.82
N LYS A 177 7.26 -6.13 -20.90
CA LYS A 177 8.28 -6.54 -21.89
C LYS A 177 7.81 -6.33 -23.32
N LYS A 178 6.56 -6.70 -23.64
CA LYS A 178 5.98 -6.49 -24.97
C LYS A 178 5.93 -5.01 -25.34
N LYS A 179 5.48 -4.16 -24.41
CA LYS A 179 5.41 -2.71 -24.62
C LYS A 179 6.78 -2.06 -24.77
N ILE A 180 7.77 -2.48 -23.97
CA ILE A 180 9.17 -2.03 -24.10
C ILE A 180 9.73 -2.43 -25.47
N ALA A 181 9.53 -3.69 -25.90
CA ALA A 181 10.02 -4.18 -27.17
C ALA A 181 9.34 -3.55 -28.40
N ALA A 182 8.08 -3.11 -28.24
CA ALA A 182 7.33 -2.42 -29.29
C ALA A 182 7.65 -0.90 -29.37
N SER A 183 8.33 -0.34 -28.37
CA SER A 183 8.71 1.07 -28.34
C SER A 183 9.63 1.39 -29.52
N SER A 184 9.35 2.50 -30.19
CA SER A 184 10.13 3.01 -31.33
C SER A 184 11.49 3.59 -30.92
N SER A 185 11.73 3.77 -29.62
CA SER A 185 12.97 4.31 -29.08
C SER A 185 14.04 3.22 -28.93
N ASN A 186 15.17 3.39 -29.64
CA ASN A 186 16.35 2.55 -29.46
C ASN A 186 17.21 2.96 -28.24
N LYS A 187 16.79 3.96 -27.45
CA LYS A 187 17.55 4.40 -26.28
C LYS A 187 17.19 3.54 -25.07
N PRO A 188 18.18 3.07 -24.28
CA PRO A 188 17.90 2.32 -23.06
C PRO A 188 17.17 3.22 -22.05
N ILE A 189 16.08 2.71 -21.48
CA ILE A 189 15.33 3.38 -20.41
C ILE A 189 16.17 3.37 -19.14
N LYS A 190 16.32 4.54 -18.51
CA LYS A 190 17.02 4.75 -17.24
C LYS A 190 16.03 5.08 -16.14
N ALA A 191 16.22 4.45 -14.99
CA ALA A 191 15.41 4.69 -13.81
C ALA A 191 16.30 5.07 -12.62
N LEU A 192 15.81 5.96 -11.76
CA LEU A 192 16.41 6.26 -10.46
C LEU A 192 15.41 5.91 -9.35
N VAL A 193 15.85 5.16 -8.35
CA VAL A 193 15.05 4.79 -7.18
C VAL A 193 15.71 5.37 -5.94
N ILE A 194 15.03 6.30 -5.23
CA ILE A 194 15.47 6.79 -3.92
C ILE A 194 14.77 5.98 -2.83
N GLY A 195 15.54 5.49 -1.85
CA GLY A 195 15.08 4.53 -0.84
C GLY A 195 15.22 3.08 -1.30
N ALA A 196 16.20 2.82 -2.17
CA ALA A 196 16.41 1.55 -2.86
C ALA A 196 16.67 0.36 -1.91
N LEU A 197 17.20 0.59 -0.71
CA LEU A 197 17.46 -0.47 0.26
C LEU A 197 16.22 -0.87 1.07
N GLY A 198 15.18 -0.03 1.08
CA GLY A 198 13.92 -0.29 1.76
C GLY A 198 13.06 -1.37 1.09
N ARG A 199 11.97 -1.83 1.77
CA ARG A 199 11.02 -2.79 1.19
C ARG A 199 10.47 -2.29 -0.15
N CYS A 200 10.08 -1.03 -0.21
CA CYS A 200 9.52 -0.38 -1.39
C CYS A 200 10.54 -0.24 -2.53
N GLY A 201 11.72 0.33 -2.25
CA GLY A 201 12.76 0.48 -3.27
C GLY A 201 13.21 -0.85 -3.88
N ARG A 202 13.36 -1.91 -3.07
CA ARG A 202 13.66 -3.26 -3.58
C ARG A 202 12.57 -3.80 -4.52
N GLY A 203 11.30 -3.49 -4.26
CA GLY A 203 10.19 -3.83 -5.16
C GLY A 203 10.29 -3.10 -6.49
N ALA A 204 10.54 -1.79 -6.47
CA ALA A 204 10.72 -0.98 -7.69
C ALA A 204 11.90 -1.49 -8.54
N VAL A 205 13.06 -1.72 -7.90
CA VAL A 205 14.25 -2.28 -8.55
C VAL A 205 13.96 -3.66 -9.14
N SER A 206 13.30 -4.55 -8.37
CA SER A 206 12.95 -5.89 -8.85
C SER A 206 12.04 -5.84 -10.07
N LEU A 207 11.07 -4.93 -10.13
CA LEU A 207 10.23 -4.81 -11.30
C LEU A 207 11.03 -4.36 -12.52
N PHE A 208 11.83 -3.29 -12.41
CA PHE A 208 12.64 -2.82 -13.55
C PHE A 208 13.54 -3.93 -14.11
N GLN A 209 14.19 -4.70 -13.24
CA GLN A 209 15.00 -5.86 -13.64
C GLN A 209 14.15 -6.94 -14.33
N LYS A 210 13.00 -7.32 -13.75
CA LYS A 210 12.11 -8.33 -14.33
C LYS A 210 11.51 -7.88 -15.67
N ALA A 211 11.23 -6.59 -15.84
CA ALA A 211 10.76 -5.99 -17.09
C ALA A 211 11.85 -5.90 -18.18
N GLY A 212 13.12 -6.17 -17.84
CA GLY A 212 14.22 -6.27 -18.79
C GLY A 212 15.15 -5.05 -18.86
N LEU A 213 15.08 -4.11 -17.91
CA LEU A 213 16.06 -3.04 -17.82
C LEU A 213 17.40 -3.61 -17.33
N ALA A 214 18.48 -3.22 -17.99
CA ALA A 214 19.84 -3.58 -17.56
C ALA A 214 20.17 -2.91 -16.22
N ASP A 215 20.89 -3.61 -15.34
CA ASP A 215 21.12 -3.15 -13.96
C ASP A 215 21.85 -1.81 -13.89
N GLU A 216 22.78 -1.57 -14.82
CA GLU A 216 23.51 -0.31 -14.96
C GLU A 216 22.62 0.90 -15.32
N ASN A 217 21.39 0.66 -15.79
CA ASN A 217 20.41 1.71 -16.06
C ASN A 217 19.44 1.91 -14.89
N ILE A 218 19.61 1.18 -13.78
CA ILE A 218 18.80 1.30 -12.57
C ILE A 218 19.68 1.91 -11.47
N ILE A 219 19.60 3.23 -11.32
CA ILE A 219 20.33 3.96 -10.29
C ILE A 219 19.63 3.74 -8.96
N LYS A 220 20.35 3.18 -7.99
CA LYS A 220 19.84 2.78 -6.67
C LYS A 220 20.42 3.70 -5.62
N TRP A 221 19.60 4.62 -5.11
CA TRP A 221 19.99 5.60 -4.12
C TRP A 221 19.32 5.35 -2.78
N ASP A 222 20.03 5.67 -1.72
CA ASP A 222 19.54 5.64 -0.35
C ASP A 222 20.13 6.80 0.47
N ILE A 223 20.19 6.65 1.79
CA ILE A 223 20.62 7.72 2.70
C ILE A 223 22.00 8.29 2.38
N ASN A 224 22.94 7.46 1.91
CA ASN A 224 24.31 7.89 1.61
C ASN A 224 24.36 8.93 0.49
N GLU A 225 23.54 8.75 -0.55
CA GLU A 225 23.51 9.64 -1.71
C GLU A 225 22.65 10.87 -1.43
N THR A 226 21.53 10.71 -0.72
CA THR A 226 20.61 11.81 -0.39
C THR A 226 21.14 12.75 0.70
N ALA A 227 22.09 12.31 1.54
CA ALA A 227 22.66 13.10 2.63
C ALA A 227 23.32 14.42 2.18
N LYS A 228 23.71 14.54 0.90
CA LYS A 228 24.28 15.79 0.34
C LYS A 228 23.27 16.94 0.29
N GLY A 229 21.96 16.65 0.40
CA GLY A 229 20.88 17.61 0.26
C GLY A 229 20.58 17.94 -1.21
N GLY A 230 19.29 18.04 -1.54
CA GLY A 230 18.84 18.36 -2.89
C GLY A 230 18.93 19.87 -3.22
N PRO A 231 18.57 20.26 -4.46
CA PRO A 231 18.03 19.39 -5.52
C PRO A 231 19.09 18.47 -6.15
N PHE A 232 18.65 17.37 -6.76
CA PHE A 232 19.53 16.34 -7.33
C PHE A 232 19.45 16.34 -8.85
N GLN A 233 20.56 16.68 -9.52
CA GLN A 233 20.66 16.63 -10.99
C GLN A 233 20.45 15.20 -11.51
N GLU A 234 20.86 14.19 -10.74
CA GLU A 234 20.74 12.78 -11.12
C GLU A 234 19.28 12.34 -11.32
N ILE A 235 18.31 13.03 -10.71
CA ILE A 235 16.88 12.81 -10.96
C ILE A 235 16.48 13.29 -12.36
N LEU A 236 17.06 14.39 -12.86
CA LEU A 236 16.75 14.94 -14.18
C LEU A 236 17.42 14.18 -15.34
N ASP A 237 18.44 13.36 -15.02
CA ASP A 237 19.29 12.63 -15.97
C ASP A 237 18.80 11.19 -16.28
N VAL A 238 17.66 10.78 -15.71
CA VAL A 238 16.98 9.49 -15.96
C VAL A 238 15.65 9.71 -16.67
N ASP A 239 14.99 8.66 -17.15
CA ASP A 239 13.65 8.76 -17.75
C ASP A 239 12.54 8.71 -16.70
N ILE A 240 12.75 7.88 -15.67
CA ILE A 240 11.79 7.58 -14.61
C ILE A 240 12.46 7.77 -13.25
N PHE A 241 11.84 8.55 -12.36
CA PHE A 241 12.25 8.67 -10.97
C PHE A 241 11.19 8.06 -10.05
N VAL A 242 11.57 7.12 -9.18
CA VAL A 242 10.70 6.51 -8.17
C VAL A 242 11.15 6.89 -6.77
N ASN A 243 10.31 7.62 -6.04
CA ASN A 243 10.53 7.93 -4.63
C ASN A 243 9.90 6.87 -3.73
N CYS A 244 10.71 6.25 -2.88
CA CYS A 244 10.30 5.25 -1.90
C CYS A 244 10.54 5.70 -0.44
N ILE A 245 10.79 7.00 -0.21
CA ILE A 245 11.03 7.56 1.12
C ILE A 245 9.90 8.50 1.50
N TYR A 246 9.24 8.19 2.63
CA TYR A 246 8.34 9.10 3.33
C TYR A 246 9.15 9.91 4.35
N LEU A 247 8.96 11.23 4.36
CA LEU A 247 9.66 12.13 5.28
C LEU A 247 8.67 12.89 6.16
N SER A 248 8.92 12.87 7.47
CA SER A 248 8.14 13.60 8.47
C SER A 248 8.72 14.98 8.81
N SER A 249 9.96 15.27 8.38
CA SER A 249 10.66 16.53 8.65
C SER A 249 11.04 17.23 7.35
N LYS A 250 11.02 18.57 7.34
CA LYS A 250 11.44 19.35 6.17
C LYS A 250 12.92 19.12 5.89
N ILE A 251 13.21 18.74 4.65
CA ILE A 251 14.55 18.70 4.07
C ILE A 251 14.58 19.57 2.81
N PRO A 252 15.76 19.87 2.24
CA PRO A 252 15.84 20.41 0.88
C PRO A 252 15.08 19.51 -0.10
N ASN A 253 14.35 20.13 -1.03
CA ASN A 253 13.58 19.40 -2.03
C ASN A 253 14.52 18.53 -2.88
N PHE A 254 14.09 17.32 -3.23
CA PHE A 254 14.80 16.45 -4.18
C PHE A 254 14.80 17.07 -5.58
N ILE A 255 13.65 17.63 -5.97
CA ILE A 255 13.44 18.42 -7.18
C ILE A 255 12.36 19.46 -6.90
N ASP A 256 12.36 20.56 -7.63
CA ASP A 256 11.26 21.52 -7.65
C ASP A 256 11.09 22.13 -9.04
N ARG A 257 10.01 22.87 -9.25
CA ARG A 257 9.67 23.46 -10.55
C ARG A 257 10.79 24.35 -11.10
N GLN A 258 11.41 25.19 -10.26
CA GLN A 258 12.49 26.08 -10.69
C GLN A 258 13.71 25.29 -11.18
N PHE A 259 14.07 24.23 -10.47
CA PHE A 259 15.15 23.33 -10.84
C PHE A 259 14.85 22.55 -12.13
N ILE A 260 13.62 22.09 -12.31
CA ILE A 260 13.18 21.40 -13.53
C ILE A 260 13.23 22.34 -14.74
N GLU A 261 12.73 23.56 -14.60
CA GLU A 261 12.69 24.55 -15.69
C GLU A 261 14.09 25.02 -16.09
N SER A 262 15.03 25.13 -15.14
CA SER A 262 16.41 25.55 -15.44
C SER A 262 17.20 24.53 -16.25
N ALA A 263 16.83 23.25 -16.20
CA ALA A 263 17.40 22.20 -17.05
C ALA A 263 16.94 22.31 -18.52
N GLY A 264 15.82 22.99 -18.78
CA GLY A 264 15.35 23.30 -20.12
C GLY A 264 15.09 22.06 -20.99
N LYS A 265 15.45 22.17 -22.27
CA LYS A 265 15.18 21.16 -23.32
C LYS A 265 15.98 19.88 -23.20
N ASP A 266 17.10 19.92 -22.47
CA ASP A 266 18.01 18.78 -22.34
C ASP A 266 17.61 17.83 -21.20
N ARG A 267 16.56 18.17 -20.44
CA ARG A 267 16.00 17.35 -19.36
C ARG A 267 15.52 16.00 -19.91
N ARG A 268 16.02 14.90 -19.32
CA ARG A 268 15.64 13.54 -19.71
C ARG A 268 14.40 13.03 -19.01
N LEU A 269 14.21 13.41 -17.74
CA LEU A 269 13.11 12.95 -16.91
C LEU A 269 11.77 13.10 -17.62
N SER A 270 10.86 12.16 -17.45
CA SER A 270 9.53 12.19 -18.07
C SER A 270 8.44 11.80 -17.09
N VAL A 271 8.77 10.92 -16.15
CA VAL A 271 7.83 10.41 -15.16
C VAL A 271 8.46 10.42 -13.78
N VAL A 272 7.72 10.98 -12.82
CA VAL A 272 8.01 10.84 -11.39
C VAL A 272 6.92 9.96 -10.77
N VAL A 273 7.33 8.90 -10.09
CA VAL A 273 6.44 8.05 -9.29
C VAL A 273 6.76 8.29 -7.83
N ASP A 274 5.85 8.98 -7.14
CA ASP A 274 5.97 9.17 -5.70
C ASP A 274 5.16 8.10 -4.97
N VAL A 275 5.78 6.96 -4.68
CA VAL A 275 5.13 5.85 -3.95
C VAL A 275 4.83 6.24 -2.50
N SER A 276 5.53 7.25 -1.99
CA SER A 276 5.35 7.79 -0.63
C SER A 276 4.41 9.00 -0.61
N CYS A 277 3.62 9.19 -1.67
CA CYS A 277 2.77 10.37 -1.82
C CYS A 277 1.84 10.55 -0.62
N ASP A 278 1.83 11.77 -0.11
CA ASP A 278 0.88 12.24 0.90
C ASP A 278 0.65 13.73 0.64
N THR A 279 -0.49 14.05 0.03
CA THR A 279 -0.87 15.44 -0.29
C THR A 279 -1.18 16.28 0.94
N THR A 280 -1.31 15.67 2.12
CA THR A 280 -1.48 16.37 3.40
C THR A 280 -0.13 16.67 4.08
N ASN A 281 0.97 16.09 3.60
CA ASN A 281 2.29 16.28 4.19
C ASN A 281 2.94 17.59 3.73
N PRO A 282 3.14 18.59 4.61
CA PRO A 282 3.77 19.86 4.25
C PRO A 282 5.27 19.72 3.93
N ASN A 283 5.86 18.57 4.24
CA ASN A 283 7.29 18.29 4.10
C ASN A 283 7.60 17.40 2.89
N ASN A 284 6.68 17.28 1.92
CA ASN A 284 6.93 16.55 0.68
C ASN A 284 8.23 17.06 0.00
N PRO A 285 9.23 16.20 -0.24
CA PRO A 285 10.49 16.59 -0.87
C PRO A 285 10.35 16.82 -2.39
N ILE A 286 9.19 16.54 -2.98
CA ILE A 286 8.91 16.62 -4.41
C ILE A 286 7.70 17.57 -4.64
N PRO A 287 7.82 18.88 -4.34
CA PRO A 287 6.72 19.85 -4.44
C PRO A 287 6.42 20.27 -5.89
N ILE A 288 5.97 19.32 -6.70
CA ILE A 288 5.63 19.50 -8.13
C ILE A 288 4.21 19.01 -8.47
N TYR A 289 3.47 18.57 -7.46
CA TYR A 289 2.08 18.09 -7.56
C TYR A 289 1.35 18.34 -6.24
N ASN A 290 0.01 18.33 -6.27
CA ASN A 290 -0.85 18.55 -5.11
C ASN A 290 -2.13 17.68 -5.10
N VAL A 291 -2.17 16.63 -5.93
CA VAL A 291 -3.30 15.69 -6.05
C VAL A 291 -2.84 14.25 -5.86
N ASN A 292 -3.71 13.39 -5.34
CA ASN A 292 -3.53 11.93 -5.43
C ASN A 292 -4.16 11.47 -6.75
N THR A 293 -3.36 10.86 -7.63
CA THR A 293 -3.88 10.22 -8.85
C THR A 293 -4.59 8.91 -8.50
N THR A 294 -5.40 8.38 -9.42
CA THR A 294 -6.17 7.14 -9.22
C THR A 294 -5.90 6.14 -10.34
N PHE A 295 -6.43 4.91 -10.25
CA PHE A 295 -6.31 3.96 -11.35
C PHE A 295 -7.03 4.46 -12.63
N ASP A 296 -8.15 5.18 -12.49
CA ASP A 296 -8.87 5.80 -13.63
C ASP A 296 -8.08 6.92 -14.32
N LYS A 297 -7.31 7.68 -13.52
CA LYS A 297 -6.45 8.77 -13.99
C LYS A 297 -5.09 8.68 -13.29
N PRO A 298 -4.17 7.83 -13.79
CA PRO A 298 -2.95 7.44 -13.06
C PRO A 298 -1.84 8.47 -13.07
N THR A 299 -1.96 9.51 -13.89
CA THR A 299 -0.96 10.56 -14.03
C THR A 299 -1.58 11.95 -13.92
N VAL A 300 -0.81 12.89 -13.39
CA VAL A 300 -1.07 14.33 -13.46
C VAL A 300 0.10 15.03 -14.15
N PRO A 301 -0.13 15.95 -15.11
CA PRO A 301 0.96 16.72 -15.71
C PRO A 301 1.56 17.69 -14.69
N VAL A 302 2.87 17.91 -14.78
CA VAL A 302 3.53 19.00 -14.06
C VAL A 302 3.45 20.26 -14.91
N GLU A 303 2.96 21.34 -14.31
CA GLU A 303 2.89 22.64 -14.97
C GLU A 303 4.32 23.18 -15.18
N LEU A 304 4.77 23.21 -16.43
CA LEU A 304 6.10 23.68 -16.85
C LEU A 304 5.97 24.72 -17.98
N ASN A 305 7.05 25.47 -18.24
CA ASN A 305 7.11 26.39 -19.37
C ASN A 305 7.02 25.63 -20.71
N ALA A 306 6.42 26.26 -21.73
CA ALA A 306 6.09 25.61 -23.01
C ALA A 306 7.31 25.10 -23.80
N ASP A 307 8.50 25.62 -23.53
CA ASP A 307 9.76 25.22 -24.15
C ASP A 307 10.48 24.09 -23.41
N VAL A 308 9.97 23.66 -22.25
CA VAL A 308 10.47 22.52 -21.48
C VAL A 308 9.68 21.27 -21.88
N PRO A 309 10.31 20.10 -22.07
CA PRO A 309 9.60 18.87 -22.41
C PRO A 309 8.51 18.56 -21.35
N PRO A 310 7.42 17.86 -21.70
CA PRO A 310 6.39 17.50 -20.73
C PRO A 310 6.93 16.55 -19.66
N MET A 311 6.28 16.55 -18.50
CA MET A 311 6.57 15.64 -17.39
C MET A 311 5.28 15.30 -16.65
N GLN A 312 5.17 14.08 -16.14
CA GLN A 312 4.01 13.61 -15.39
C GLN A 312 4.42 13.06 -14.03
N VAL A 313 3.48 13.12 -13.08
CA VAL A 313 3.59 12.52 -11.76
C VAL A 313 2.54 11.43 -11.59
N VAL A 314 2.96 10.31 -11.01
CA VAL A 314 2.11 9.25 -10.46
C VAL A 314 2.15 9.38 -8.93
N SER A 315 1.00 9.60 -8.32
CA SER A 315 0.79 9.80 -6.88
C SER A 315 -0.41 8.97 -6.38
N ILE A 316 -0.48 7.70 -6.80
CA ILE A 316 -1.50 6.74 -6.37
C ILE A 316 -1.15 6.22 -4.97
N ASP A 317 -2.04 6.40 -3.99
CA ASP A 317 -1.79 6.02 -2.58
C ASP A 317 -2.10 4.53 -2.26
N HIS A 318 -2.61 3.78 -3.24
CA HIS A 318 -2.97 2.36 -3.14
C HIS A 318 -2.39 1.51 -4.28
N LEU A 319 -1.15 1.81 -4.69
CA LEU A 319 -0.41 1.07 -5.74
C LEU A 319 -0.45 -0.47 -5.63
N PRO A 320 -0.37 -1.12 -4.45
CA PRO A 320 -0.46 -2.58 -4.36
C PRO A 320 -1.73 -3.19 -4.96
N THR A 321 -2.79 -2.40 -5.15
CA THR A 321 -4.03 -2.84 -5.82
C THR A 321 -3.80 -3.23 -7.29
N LEU A 322 -2.72 -2.78 -7.93
CA LEU A 322 -2.36 -3.20 -9.29
C LEU A 322 -2.00 -4.69 -9.36
N LEU A 323 -1.52 -5.26 -8.25
CA LEU A 323 -1.12 -6.65 -8.14
C LEU A 323 -1.69 -7.28 -6.85
N PRO A 324 -3.03 -7.44 -6.77
CA PRO A 324 -3.69 -7.66 -5.50
C PRO A 324 -3.45 -9.07 -4.95
N ARG A 325 -3.24 -10.10 -5.79
CA ARG A 325 -2.99 -11.47 -5.36
C ARG A 325 -1.65 -11.58 -4.62
N GLU A 326 -0.56 -11.22 -5.27
CA GLU A 326 0.79 -11.26 -4.71
C GLU A 326 0.96 -10.28 -3.54
N SER A 327 0.33 -9.11 -3.62
CA SER A 327 0.28 -8.16 -2.51
C SER A 327 -0.38 -8.76 -1.26
N SER A 328 -1.47 -9.50 -1.45
CA SER A 328 -2.17 -10.17 -0.34
C SER A 328 -1.36 -11.34 0.19
N ASP A 329 -0.78 -12.17 -0.68
CA ASP A 329 0.01 -13.33 -0.26
C ASP A 329 1.23 -12.89 0.57
N ALA A 330 1.98 -11.89 0.11
CA ALA A 330 3.11 -11.36 0.86
C ALA A 330 2.68 -10.74 2.19
N PHE A 331 1.64 -9.90 2.18
CA PHE A 331 1.14 -9.28 3.42
C PHE A 331 0.66 -10.32 4.43
N SER A 332 -0.13 -11.29 3.98
CA SER A 332 -0.70 -12.32 4.83
C SER A 332 0.37 -13.26 5.36
N HIS A 333 1.39 -13.59 4.55
CA HIS A 333 2.53 -14.37 4.98
C HIS A 333 3.35 -13.67 6.08
N ASP A 334 3.65 -12.38 5.90
CA ASP A 334 4.34 -11.56 6.90
C ASP A 334 3.52 -11.42 8.21
N LEU A 335 2.20 -11.39 8.11
CA LEU A 335 1.29 -11.29 9.26
C LEU A 335 1.15 -12.63 10.02
N LEU A 336 1.30 -13.76 9.33
CA LEU A 336 1.00 -15.09 9.82
C LEU A 336 1.67 -15.48 11.16
N PRO A 337 2.96 -15.16 11.41
CA PRO A 337 3.57 -15.41 12.71
C PRO A 337 2.84 -14.72 13.87
N SER A 338 2.38 -13.49 13.65
CA SER A 338 1.58 -12.76 14.65
C SER A 338 0.21 -13.42 14.84
N LEU A 339 -0.43 -13.87 13.76
CA LEU A 339 -1.74 -14.56 13.84
C LEU A 339 -1.65 -15.84 14.67
N PHE A 340 -0.57 -16.61 14.56
CA PHE A 340 -0.37 -17.79 15.42
C PHE A 340 -0.34 -17.44 16.92
N GLU A 341 0.20 -16.27 17.27
CA GLU A 341 0.24 -15.77 18.65
C GLU A 341 -1.12 -15.28 19.17
N LEU A 342 -2.19 -15.26 18.36
CA LEU A 342 -3.54 -14.88 18.83
C LEU A 342 -4.08 -15.82 19.92
N THR A 343 -3.61 -17.06 19.96
CA THR A 343 -3.87 -18.01 21.07
C THR A 343 -3.38 -17.47 22.42
N ASN A 344 -2.33 -16.66 22.40
CA ASN A 344 -1.70 -16.02 23.56
C ASN A 344 -1.89 -14.50 23.55
N ARG A 345 -2.91 -13.95 22.86
CA ARG A 345 -3.06 -12.49 22.65
C ARG A 345 -3.07 -11.62 23.92
N ASN A 346 -3.36 -12.21 25.08
CA ASN A 346 -3.35 -11.51 26.37
C ASN A 346 -1.95 -11.36 26.98
N THR A 347 -0.94 -12.05 26.43
CA THR A 347 0.45 -12.02 26.91
C THR A 347 1.46 -11.78 25.78
N ALA A 348 1.11 -12.11 24.53
CA ALA A 348 1.94 -11.88 23.37
C ALA A 348 2.06 -10.37 23.08
N ARG A 349 3.29 -9.86 23.13
CA ARG A 349 3.59 -8.42 23.05
C ARG A 349 2.89 -7.72 21.88
N VAL A 350 2.96 -8.31 20.68
CA VAL A 350 2.38 -7.73 19.45
C VAL A 350 0.89 -7.41 19.61
N TRP A 351 0.15 -8.21 20.38
CA TRP A 351 -1.28 -8.04 20.61
C TRP A 351 -1.60 -7.21 21.85
N THR A 352 -0.79 -7.30 22.92
CA THR A 352 -0.97 -6.48 24.11
C THR A 352 -0.66 -5.01 23.82
N GLU A 353 0.42 -4.72 23.07
CA GLU A 353 0.76 -3.35 22.67
C GLU A 353 -0.32 -2.75 21.75
N ALA A 354 -0.86 -3.55 20.82
CA ALA A 354 -1.97 -3.12 19.98
C ALA A 354 -3.22 -2.78 20.80
N LYS A 355 -3.52 -3.59 21.82
CA LYS A 355 -4.62 -3.33 22.76
C LYS A 355 -4.41 -2.05 23.56
N ASP A 356 -3.22 -1.85 24.10
CA ASP A 356 -2.89 -0.67 24.92
C ASP A 356 -2.97 0.60 24.08
N LEU A 357 -2.52 0.54 22.83
CA LEU A 357 -2.65 1.64 21.87
C LEU A 357 -4.12 1.96 21.58
N PHE A 358 -4.95 0.93 21.36
CA PHE A 358 -6.39 1.11 21.18
C PHE A 358 -7.05 1.77 22.40
N GLU A 359 -6.79 1.29 23.62
CA GLU A 359 -7.36 1.86 24.84
C GLU A 359 -6.95 3.34 25.02
N LYS A 360 -5.69 3.66 24.74
CA LYS A 360 -5.19 5.04 24.76
C LYS A 360 -5.97 5.93 23.78
N PHE A 361 -6.07 5.55 22.52
CA PHE A 361 -6.75 6.37 21.50
C PHE A 361 -8.26 6.42 21.70
N LYS A 362 -8.88 5.33 22.16
CA LYS A 362 -10.31 5.31 22.53
C LYS A 362 -10.59 6.32 23.65
N GLY A 363 -9.75 6.36 24.68
CA GLY A 363 -9.87 7.36 25.75
C GLY A 363 -9.76 8.81 25.23
N GLN A 364 -8.83 9.06 24.29
CA GLN A 364 -8.70 10.36 23.65
C GLN A 364 -9.93 10.73 22.82
N ALA A 365 -10.46 9.80 22.02
CA ALA A 365 -11.65 10.02 21.20
C ALA A 365 -12.87 10.40 22.06
N LEU A 366 -13.12 9.66 23.15
CA LEU A 366 -14.23 9.95 24.06
C LEU A 366 -14.08 11.31 24.75
N ALA A 367 -12.85 11.71 25.08
CA ALA A 367 -12.59 13.05 25.62
C ALA A 367 -12.85 14.15 24.59
N THR A 368 -12.46 13.94 23.33
CA THR A 368 -12.73 14.88 22.22
C THR A 368 -14.23 15.04 21.98
N ILE A 369 -15.00 13.95 21.98
CA ILE A 369 -16.44 13.99 21.75
C ILE A 369 -17.19 14.59 22.94
N GLY A 370 -16.77 14.29 24.19
CA GLY A 370 -17.39 14.86 25.39
C GLY A 370 -17.10 16.35 25.63
N GLN A 371 -16.19 16.95 24.86
CA GLN A 371 -15.89 18.39 24.86
C GLN A 371 -16.60 19.16 23.75
N ALA A 372 -17.16 18.47 22.75
CA ALA A 372 -17.97 19.02 21.68
C ALA A 372 -19.45 19.07 22.07
#